data_AF-A0A8T4AG57-F1
#
_entry.id   AF-A0A8T4AG57-F1
#
_cell.length_a   1.000
_cell.length_b   1.000
_cell.length_c   1.000
_cell.angle_alpha   90.00
_cell.angle_beta   90.00
_cell.angle_gamma   90.00
#
_symmetry.space_group_name_H-M   'P 1'
#
loop_
_entity.id
_entity.type
_entity.pdbx_description
1 polymer ?
#
loop_
_entity_poly.entity_id
_entity_poly.type
_entity_poly.pdbx_seq_one_letter_code
_entity_poly.pdbx_strand_id
1 'polypeptide(L)'
;MSIFMQIDGIQGDVSDQNHKNWIDVLELDWRDARKITSSLSTQGYRESSNAIVSDLNFMKFMDIATVGLFAEACCGRGKTIIIDDDQNRERARSRYLSTIHP
;
A
#
# COMPACT_ATOMS: atom_id res chain seq x y z
N MET A 1 16.46 4.84 3.27
CA MET A 1 15.25 4.17 2.78
C MET A 1 14.26 5.25 2.47
N SER A 2 13.77 5.28 1.24
CA SER A 2 12.76 6.24 0.81
C SER A 2 11.64 5.42 0.21
N ILE A 3 10.41 5.72 0.63
CA ILE A 3 9.20 5.08 0.15
C ILE A 3 8.51 6.10 -0.75
N PHE A 4 8.21 5.71 -1.97
CA PHE A 4 7.53 6.55 -2.94
C PHE A 4 6.16 5.98 -3.26
N MET A 5 5.17 6.87 -3.40
CA MET A 5 3.80 6.49 -3.73
C MET A 5 3.30 7.26 -4.95
N GLN A 6 2.71 6.54 -5.90
CA GLN A 6 2.02 7.12 -7.05
C GLN A 6 0.53 6.80 -6.97
N ILE A 7 -0.30 7.82 -7.13
CA ILE A 7 -1.76 7.70 -7.17
C ILE A 7 -2.25 8.36 -8.45
N ASP A 8 -3.14 7.68 -9.18
CA ASP A 8 -3.64 8.19 -10.45
C ASP A 8 -4.32 9.57 -10.30
N GLY A 9 -3.89 10.52 -11.12
CA GLY A 9 -4.36 11.91 -11.09
C GLY A 9 -3.93 12.75 -9.87
N ILE A 10 -3.04 12.27 -9.00
CA ILE A 10 -2.46 13.08 -7.91
C ILE A 10 -0.95 13.21 -8.12
N GLN A 11 -0.50 14.45 -8.22
CA GLN A 11 0.92 14.78 -8.37
C GLN A 11 1.55 15.04 -7.00
N GLY A 12 2.70 14.43 -6.72
CA GLY A 12 3.55 14.75 -5.56
C GLY A 12 4.76 15.62 -5.92
N ASP A 13 5.66 15.80 -4.96
CA ASP A 13 6.76 16.77 -5.03
C ASP A 13 8.17 16.13 -5.13
N VAL A 14 8.24 14.82 -5.36
CA VAL A 14 9.53 14.12 -5.46
C VAL A 14 10.26 14.55 -6.74
N SER A 15 11.53 14.94 -6.60
CA SER A 15 12.39 15.36 -7.71
C SER A 15 13.37 14.29 -8.19
N ASP A 16 13.40 13.12 -7.54
CA ASP A 16 14.23 11.98 -7.94
C ASP A 16 13.91 11.55 -9.39
N GLN A 17 14.93 11.16 -10.15
CA GLN A 17 14.78 10.86 -11.58
C GLN A 17 13.86 9.65 -11.83
N ASN A 18 13.84 8.69 -10.92
CA ASN A 18 13.06 7.45 -11.07
C ASN A 18 11.63 7.59 -10.52
N HIS A 19 11.41 8.54 -9.61
CA HIS A 19 10.11 8.76 -8.94
C HIS A 19 9.64 10.21 -9.09
N LYS A 20 9.94 10.82 -10.23
CA LYS A 20 9.62 12.24 -10.45
C LYS A 20 8.11 12.46 -10.35
N ASN A 21 7.72 13.45 -9.55
CA ASN A 21 6.34 13.81 -9.23
C ASN A 21 5.57 12.75 -8.42
N TRP A 22 6.26 11.82 -7.77
CA TRP A 22 5.62 10.90 -6.82
C TRP A 22 5.48 11.58 -5.45
N ILE A 23 4.69 10.96 -4.59
CA ILE A 23 4.52 11.35 -3.20
C ILE A 23 5.64 10.72 -2.37
N ASP A 24 6.32 11.54 -1.58
CA ASP A 24 7.30 11.08 -0.60
C ASP A 24 6.60 10.59 0.67
N VAL A 25 6.87 9.35 1.07
CA VAL A 25 6.22 8.68 2.20
C VAL A 25 7.25 8.41 3.30
N LEU A 26 6.93 8.83 4.51
CA LEU A 26 7.79 8.70 5.69
C LEU A 26 7.63 7.33 6.36
N GLU A 27 6.38 6.87 6.46
CA GLU A 27 6.03 5.62 7.11
C GLU A 27 4.84 5.00 6.39
N LEU A 28 4.83 3.67 6.33
CA LEU A 28 3.75 2.87 5.79
C LEU A 28 3.50 1.67 6.70
N ASP A 29 2.24 1.46 7.05
CA ASP A 29 1.76 0.36 7.88
C ASP A 29 0.59 -0.35 7.19
N TRP A 30 0.75 -1.65 6.94
CA TRP A 30 -0.27 -2.50 6.36
C TRP A 30 -0.24 -3.88 7.02
N ARG A 31 -1.40 -4.41 7.39
CA ARG A 31 -1.52 -5.64 8.16
C ARG A 31 -2.50 -6.60 7.50
N ASP A 32 -2.18 -7.89 7.60
CA ASP A 32 -3.10 -8.98 7.31
C ASP A 32 -3.17 -9.88 8.54
N ALA A 33 -4.37 -10.35 8.86
CA ALA A 33 -4.63 -11.24 9.96
C ALA A 33 -5.57 -12.35 9.52
N ARG A 34 -5.41 -13.54 10.10
CA ARG A 34 -6.44 -14.59 10.01
C ARG A 34 -6.82 -15.07 11.39
N LYS A 35 -8.09 -15.40 11.58
CA LYS A 35 -8.56 -16.03 12.81
C LYS A 35 -8.28 -17.53 12.76
N ILE A 36 -7.42 -18.05 13.64
CA ILE A 36 -7.24 -19.50 13.78
C ILE A 36 -8.38 -20.02 14.65
N THR A 37 -9.20 -20.94 14.12
CA THR A 37 -10.41 -21.42 14.79
C THR A 37 -10.30 -22.84 15.30
N SER A 38 -9.28 -23.61 14.90
CA SER A 38 -9.07 -24.94 15.44
C SER A 38 -8.50 -24.92 16.86
N SER A 39 -8.93 -25.87 17.69
CA SER A 39 -8.20 -26.25 18.89
C SER A 39 -6.92 -26.98 18.51
N LEU A 40 -5.83 -26.69 19.24
CA LEU A 40 -4.57 -27.43 19.13
C LEU A 40 -4.88 -28.94 19.25
N SER A 41 -4.47 -29.75 18.27
CA SER A 41 -4.65 -31.21 18.22
C SER A 41 -6.00 -31.77 17.69
N THR A 42 -6.68 -31.09 16.77
CA THR A 42 -7.83 -31.68 16.05
C THR A 42 -7.38 -32.32 14.74
N GLN A 43 -7.45 -33.65 14.62
CA GLN A 43 -7.15 -34.37 13.37
C GLN A 43 -8.13 -33.93 12.26
N GLY A 44 -7.62 -33.44 11.12
CA GLY A 44 -8.43 -33.25 9.91
C GLY A 44 -8.48 -31.85 9.28
N TYR A 45 -7.49 -30.98 9.52
CA TYR A 45 -7.27 -29.70 8.78
C TYR A 45 -8.54 -28.91 8.45
N ARG A 46 -9.44 -28.73 9.42
CA ARG A 46 -10.65 -27.93 9.25
C ARG A 46 -10.41 -26.50 9.74
N GLU A 47 -9.71 -25.72 8.92
CA GLU A 47 -9.65 -24.27 9.09
C GLU A 47 -10.65 -23.64 8.12
N SER A 48 -11.59 -22.86 8.65
CA SER A 48 -12.57 -22.12 7.87
C SER A 48 -12.54 -20.68 8.34
N SER A 49 -11.47 -19.96 8.00
CA SER A 49 -11.37 -18.53 8.19
C SER A 49 -10.77 -17.85 6.98
N ASN A 50 -11.31 -16.67 6.66
CA ASN A 50 -10.80 -15.82 5.60
C ASN A 50 -9.69 -14.91 6.14
N ALA A 51 -8.82 -14.47 5.23
CA ALA A 51 -7.88 -13.39 5.52
C ALA A 51 -8.64 -12.08 5.77
N ILE A 52 -8.15 -11.31 6.73
CA ILE A 52 -8.65 -9.99 7.11
C ILE A 52 -7.53 -9.02 6.81
N VAL A 53 -7.66 -8.35 5.67
CA VAL A 53 -6.73 -7.34 5.22
C VAL A 53 -7.13 -6.00 5.82
N SER A 54 -6.21 -5.35 6.52
CA SER A 54 -6.43 -4.01 7.06
C SER A 54 -6.29 -2.94 5.99
N ASP A 55 -6.74 -1.73 6.31
CA ASP A 55 -6.40 -0.54 5.53
C ASP A 55 -4.89 -0.31 5.55
N LEU A 56 -4.39 0.31 4.47
CA LEU A 56 -3.02 0.79 4.37
C LEU A 56 -2.96 2.20 4.93
N ASN A 57 -2.18 2.37 6.00
CA ASN A 57 -1.95 3.67 6.63
C ASN A 57 -0.57 4.18 6.25
N PHE A 58 -0.46 5.46 5.96
CA PHE A 58 0.84 6.07 5.65
C PHE A 58 0.94 7.48 6.21
N MET A 59 2.17 7.92 6.45
CA MET A 59 2.48 9.29 6.88
C MET A 59 3.35 9.98 5.83
N LYS A 60 3.03 11.25 5.55
CA LYS A 60 3.79 12.12 4.67
C LYS A 60 3.81 13.55 5.21
N PHE A 61 4.80 14.34 4.80
CA PHE A 61 4.75 15.80 5.01
C PHE A 61 3.63 16.43 4.18
N MET A 62 3.17 17.62 4.55
CA MET A 62 2.23 18.34 3.69
C MET A 62 2.95 18.90 2.46
N ASP A 63 2.41 18.64 1.27
CA ASP A 63 2.94 19.08 -0.02
C ASP A 63 1.78 19.34 -1.00
N ILE A 64 2.11 19.50 -2.29
CA ILE A 64 1.14 19.71 -3.38
C ILE A 64 0.09 18.57 -3.52
N ALA A 65 0.43 17.33 -3.15
CA ALA A 65 -0.49 16.20 -3.22
C ALA A 65 -1.56 16.22 -2.13
N THR A 66 -1.32 16.92 -1.00
CA THR A 66 -2.21 16.87 0.18
C THR A 66 -3.64 17.30 -0.14
N VAL A 67 -3.82 18.34 -0.96
CA VAL A 67 -5.17 18.82 -1.34
C VAL A 67 -5.89 17.79 -2.23
N GLY A 68 -5.16 17.16 -3.15
CA GLY A 68 -5.70 16.10 -4.00
C GLY A 68 -6.10 14.86 -3.19
N LEU A 69 -5.24 14.43 -2.26
CA LEU A 69 -5.52 13.33 -1.33
C LEU A 69 -6.77 13.60 -0.50
N PHE A 70 -6.90 14.81 0.04
CA PHE A 70 -8.06 15.18 0.84
C PHE A 70 -9.35 15.22 0.02
N ALA A 71 -9.30 15.75 -1.20
CA ALA A 71 -10.44 15.75 -2.11
C ALA A 71 -10.89 14.31 -2.48
N GLU A 72 -9.94 13.42 -2.77
CA GLU A 72 -10.24 12.01 -3.05
C GLU A 72 -10.74 11.25 -1.81
N ALA A 73 -10.26 11.59 -0.62
CA ALA A 73 -10.77 11.02 0.62
C ALA A 73 -12.24 11.39 0.90
N CYS A 74 -12.66 12.61 0.53
CA CYS A 74 -14.04 13.07 0.74
C CYS A 74 -15.02 12.67 -0.38
N CYS A 75 -14.57 12.74 -1.63
CA CYS A 75 -15.45 12.68 -2.82
C CYS A 75 -14.94 11.74 -3.92
N GLY A 76 -13.84 11.04 -3.68
CA GLY A 76 -13.15 10.25 -4.68
C GLY A 76 -13.81 8.91 -4.99
N ARG A 77 -13.23 8.22 -5.97
CA ARG A 77 -13.48 6.80 -6.24
C ARG A 77 -12.19 6.02 -6.01
N GLY A 78 -12.29 4.70 -5.82
CA GLY A 78 -11.11 3.86 -5.70
C GLY A 78 -10.16 4.04 -6.89
N LYS A 79 -8.90 4.37 -6.59
CA LYS A 79 -7.83 4.54 -7.58
C LYS A 79 -6.73 3.52 -7.35
N THR A 80 -5.99 3.20 -8.41
CA THR A 80 -4.80 2.37 -8.30
C THR A 80 -3.68 3.16 -7.65
N ILE A 81 -3.02 2.52 -6.68
CA ILE A 81 -1.88 3.06 -5.95
C ILE A 81 -0.68 2.16 -6.22
N ILE A 82 0.44 2.75 -6.59
CA ILE A 82 1.73 2.06 -6.75
C ILE A 82 2.67 2.55 -5.65
N ILE A 83 3.31 1.61 -4.98
CA ILE A 83 4.23 1.89 -3.88
C ILE A 83 5.58 1.25 -4.24
N ASP A 84 6.64 2.04 -4.18
CA ASP A 84 8.00 1.60 -4.47
C ASP A 84 8.93 1.96 -3.30
N ASP A 85 9.85 1.06 -2.97
CA ASP A 85 10.85 1.24 -1.93
C ASP A 85 12.25 1.08 -2.55
N ASP A 86 13.07 2.12 -2.43
CA ASP A 86 14.37 2.20 -3.10
C ASP A 86 15.47 1.39 -2.39
N GLN A 87 15.19 0.59 -1.34
CA GLN A 87 16.23 -0.18 -0.63
C GLN A 87 16.92 -1.25 -1.48
N ASN A 88 16.45 -1.57 -2.68
CA ASN A 88 16.91 -2.78 -3.35
C ASN A 88 17.14 -2.67 -4.85
N ARG A 89 17.82 -1.64 -5.34
CA ARG A 89 18.14 -1.51 -6.78
C ARG A 89 18.87 -2.73 -7.40
N GLU A 90 19.47 -3.64 -6.61
CA GLU A 90 20.04 -4.91 -7.11
C GLU A 90 19.11 -6.15 -7.01
N ARG A 91 18.03 -6.13 -6.21
CA ARG A 91 17.00 -7.22 -6.20
C ARG A 91 15.62 -6.77 -6.68
N ALA A 92 15.46 -5.53 -7.15
CA ALA A 92 14.20 -4.86 -7.49
C ALA A 92 13.56 -5.33 -8.81
N ARG A 93 13.11 -6.58 -8.84
CA ARG A 93 11.99 -7.00 -9.72
C ARG A 93 10.90 -7.77 -8.98
N SER A 94 10.73 -7.56 -7.68
CA SER A 94 9.53 -8.05 -6.99
C SER A 94 8.39 -7.04 -7.18
N ARG A 95 7.75 -7.11 -8.34
CA ARG A 95 6.56 -6.33 -8.67
C ARG A 95 5.39 -6.87 -7.83
N TYR A 96 5.03 -6.19 -6.74
CA TYR A 96 3.84 -6.51 -5.96
C TYR A 96 2.61 -6.12 -6.80
N LEU A 97 2.13 -7.05 -7.62
CA LEU A 97 0.90 -6.92 -8.40
C LEU A 97 -0.30 -7.11 -7.47
N SER A 98 -1.06 -6.04 -7.23
CA SER A 98 -2.44 -6.17 -6.79
C SER A 98 -3.32 -6.46 -8.00
N THR A 99 -3.80 -7.69 -8.11
CA THR A 99 -4.91 -8.04 -8.98
C THR A 99 -5.93 -8.77 -8.12
N ILE A 100 -6.88 -8.00 -7.60
CA ILE A 100 -8.13 -8.55 -7.10
C ILE A 100 -9.03 -8.61 -8.33
N HIS A 101 -9.19 -9.81 -8.88
CA HIS A 101 -10.24 -10.11 -9.86
C HIS A 101 -11.35 -10.91 -9.15
N PRO A 102 -12.60 -10.79 -9.66
CA PRO A 102 -13.85 -10.89 -8.90
C PRO A 102 -14.14 -12.25 -8.26
#